data_AF-A0A966Q9S9-F1
#
_entry.id   AF-A0A966Q9S9-F1
#
_cell.length_a   1.000
_cell.length_b   1.000
_cell.length_c   1.000
_cell.angle_alpha   90.00
_cell.angle_beta   90.00
_cell.angle_gamma   90.00
#
_symmetry.space_group_name_H-M   'P 1'
#
loop_
_entity.id
_entity.type
_entity.pdbx_description
1 polymer ?
#
loop_
_entity_poly.entity_id
_entity_poly.type
_entity_poly.pdbx_seq_one_letter_code
_entity_poly.pdbx_strand_id
1 'polypeptide(L)'
;MRTISWREGKITLLDQTALPHTVQELEIVHYRDLIDAIKRLAVRGAPALGVAGAYGVALILHNAAKENWSMERIDSAIAELREARP
;
A
#
# COMPACT_ATOMS: atom_id res chain seq x y z
N MET A 1 12.70 -6.21 -12.85
CA MET A 1 11.90 -5.07 -12.36
C MET A 1 11.12 -5.53 -11.13
N ARG A 2 11.18 -4.80 -10.00
CA ARG A 2 10.37 -5.14 -8.82
C ARG A 2 8.99 -4.48 -8.99
N THR A 3 7.91 -5.22 -8.74
CA THR A 3 6.53 -4.71 -8.88
C THR A 3 6.08 -3.87 -7.68
N ILE A 4 6.71 -4.09 -6.53
CA ILE A 4 6.48 -3.36 -5.29
C ILE A 4 7.79 -3.31 -4.49
N SER A 5 8.05 -2.19 -3.82
CA SER A 5 9.22 -2.02 -2.95
C SER A 5 8.97 -1.00 -1.85
N TRP A 6 9.77 -1.06 -0.78
CA TRP A 6 9.75 -0.12 0.34
C TRP A 6 11.07 0.65 0.41
N ARG A 7 11.00 1.95 0.67
CA ARG A 7 12.15 2.81 0.95
C ARG A 7 11.71 3.96 1.85
N GLU A 8 12.41 4.23 2.93
CA GLU A 8 12.27 5.49 3.71
C GLU A 8 10.82 5.90 4.06
N GLY A 9 9.96 4.95 4.44
CA GLY A 9 8.57 5.29 4.79
C GLY A 9 7.61 5.43 3.60
N LYS A 10 8.04 5.06 2.39
CA LYS A 10 7.20 5.03 1.19
C LYS A 10 7.20 3.66 0.51
N ILE A 11 6.07 3.34 -0.12
CA ILE A 11 5.92 2.20 -1.02
C ILE A 11 6.03 2.72 -2.45
N THR A 12 6.87 2.09 -3.26
CA THR A 12 6.90 2.29 -4.71
C THR A 12 6.25 1.10 -5.38
N LEU A 13 5.27 1.37 -6.25
CA LEU A 13 4.47 0.34 -6.92
C LEU A 13 4.51 0.53 -8.44
N LEU A 14 4.74 -0.53 -9.21
CA LEU A 14 4.49 -0.51 -10.64
C LEU A 14 2.98 -0.45 -10.90
N ASP A 15 2.52 0.56 -11.64
CA ASP A 15 1.11 0.68 -12.01
C ASP A 15 0.74 -0.31 -13.12
N GLN A 16 0.21 -1.47 -12.74
CA GLN A 16 -0.16 -2.51 -13.70
C GLN A 16 -1.37 -2.16 -14.57
N THR A 17 -2.13 -1.10 -14.26
CA THR A 17 -3.23 -0.64 -15.13
C THR A 17 -2.74 0.18 -16.33
N ALA A 18 -1.53 0.75 -16.25
CA ALA A 18 -0.92 1.51 -17.33
C ALA A 18 -0.22 0.62 -18.38
N LEU A 19 0.06 -0.63 -18.02
CA LEU A 19 0.70 -1.60 -18.93
C LEU A 19 -0.28 -2.10 -20.00
N PRO A 20 0.20 -2.39 -21.23
CA PRO A 20 1.59 -2.28 -21.70
C PRO A 20 1.96 -0.88 -22.23
N HIS A 21 1.02 0.07 -22.22
CA HIS A 21 1.18 1.37 -22.88
C HIS A 21 2.22 2.28 -22.22
N THR A 22 2.34 2.22 -20.89
CA THR A 22 3.28 3.05 -20.14
C THR A 22 3.81 2.30 -18.93
N VAL A 23 5.12 2.41 -18.70
CA VAL A 23 5.77 1.95 -17.48
C VAL A 23 5.87 3.14 -16.54
N GLN A 24 5.01 3.17 -15.52
CA GLN A 24 5.02 4.20 -14.49
C GLN A 24 4.96 3.60 -13.09
N GLU A 25 5.53 4.31 -12.13
CA GLU A 25 5.52 3.93 -10.73
C GLU A 25 4.62 4.89 -9.94
N LEU A 26 3.92 4.36 -8.94
CA LEU A 26 3.19 5.13 -7.94
C LEU A 26 4.04 5.21 -6.69
N GLU A 27 4.12 6.40 -6.10
CA GLU A 27 4.66 6.60 -4.76
C GLU A 27 3.52 6.72 -3.78
N ILE A 28 3.56 5.89 -2.74
CA ILE A 28 2.49 5.76 -1.75
C ILE A 28 3.09 6.05 -0.39
N VAL A 29 2.64 7.15 0.21
CA VAL A 29 3.08 7.65 1.54
C VAL A 29 1.99 7.57 2.60
N HIS A 30 0.73 7.39 2.17
CA HIS A 30 -0.41 7.13 3.04
C HIS A 30 -1.06 5.79 2.72
N TYR A 31 -1.48 5.07 3.75
CA TYR A 31 -2.07 3.73 3.58
C TYR A 31 -3.37 3.74 2.77
N ARG A 32 -4.12 4.84 2.76
CA ARG A 32 -5.35 4.99 1.96
C ARG A 32 -5.05 4.94 0.45
N ASP A 33 -3.94 5.55 0.01
CA ASP A 33 -3.52 5.49 -1.40
C ASP A 33 -3.16 4.06 -1.81
N LEU A 34 -2.65 3.25 -0.88
CA LEU A 34 -2.41 1.82 -1.11
C LEU A 34 -3.71 1.05 -1.29
N ILE A 35 -4.72 1.33 -0.46
CA ILE A 35 -6.05 0.72 -0.58
C ILE A 35 -6.64 1.03 -1.96
N ASP A 36 -6.55 2.29 -2.40
CA ASP A 36 -7.03 2.70 -3.71
C ASP A 36 -6.26 2.00 -4.85
N ALA A 37 -4.93 1.88 -4.73
CA ALA A 37 -4.09 1.13 -5.67
C ALA A 37 -4.47 -0.36 -5.76
N ILE A 38 -4.80 -1.00 -4.63
CA ILE A 38 -5.29 -2.39 -4.59
C ILE A 38 -6.65 -2.50 -5.27
N LYS A 39 -7.60 -1.62 -4.92
CA LYS A 39 -8.98 -1.63 -5.44
C LYS A 39 -9.04 -1.40 -6.95
N ARG A 40 -8.22 -0.48 -7.47
CA ARG A 40 -8.14 -0.20 -8.92
C ARG A 40 -7.27 -1.20 -9.69
N LEU A 41 -6.75 -2.24 -9.03
CA LEU A 41 -5.89 -3.27 -9.62
C LEU A 41 -4.55 -2.75 -10.16
N ALA A 42 -4.05 -1.63 -9.62
CA ALA A 42 -2.68 -1.16 -9.89
C ALA A 42 -1.65 -2.18 -9.38
N VAL A 43 -1.96 -2.84 -8.28
CA VAL A 43 -1.27 -4.03 -7.78
C VAL A 43 -2.23 -5.21 -7.73
N ARG A 44 -1.79 -6.35 -8.25
CA ARG A 44 -2.59 -7.57 -8.34
C ARG A 44 -1.70 -8.81 -8.41
N GLY A 45 -2.34 -9.96 -8.22
CA GLY A 45 -1.69 -11.26 -8.04
C GLY A 45 -1.49 -11.56 -6.56
N ALA A 46 -1.89 -12.76 -6.12
CA ALA A 46 -1.90 -13.12 -4.70
C ALA A 46 -0.56 -12.89 -3.98
N PRO A 47 0.62 -13.24 -4.56
CA PRO A 47 1.89 -12.95 -3.91
C PRO A 47 2.17 -11.45 -3.74
N ALA A 48 1.86 -10.64 -4.77
CA ALA A 48 2.09 -9.19 -4.71
C ALA A 48 1.14 -8.50 -3.72
N LEU A 49 -0.11 -8.97 -3.61
CA LEU A 49 -1.07 -8.48 -2.62
C LEU A 49 -0.64 -8.82 -1.19
N GLY A 50 -0.05 -10.00 -0.95
CA GLY A 50 0.51 -10.35 0.35
C GLY A 50 1.63 -9.38 0.77
N VAL A 51 2.54 -9.05 -0.15
CA VAL A 51 3.60 -8.05 0.10
C VAL A 51 3.01 -6.65 0.28
N ALA A 52 2.01 -6.27 -0.53
CA ALA A 52 1.32 -4.99 -0.39
C ALA A 52 0.64 -4.85 0.98
N GLY A 53 -0.05 -5.88 1.47
CA GLY A 53 -0.63 -5.87 2.81
C GLY A 53 0.42 -5.69 3.91
N ALA A 54 1.54 -6.42 3.83
CA ALA A 54 2.63 -6.29 4.80
C ALA A 54 3.25 -4.87 4.80
N TYR A 55 3.50 -4.31 3.61
CA TYR A 55 4.00 -2.94 3.51
C TYR A 55 2.96 -1.89 3.90
N GLY A 56 1.67 -2.14 3.68
CA GLY A 56 0.60 -1.29 4.14
C GLY A 56 0.57 -1.18 5.67
N VAL A 57 0.71 -2.31 6.39
CA VAL A 57 0.84 -2.30 7.85
C VAL A 57 2.10 -1.53 8.28
N ALA A 58 3.24 -1.75 7.62
CA ALA A 58 4.47 -1.00 7.91
C ALA A 58 4.29 0.50 7.69
N LEU A 59 3.55 0.91 6.63
CA LEU A 59 3.24 2.30 6.33
C LEU A 59 2.34 2.93 7.40
N ILE A 60 1.31 2.20 7.84
CA ILE A 60 0.42 2.63 8.93
C ILE A 60 1.23 2.90 10.20
N LEU A 61 2.08 1.96 10.61
CA LEU A 61 2.91 2.11 11.81
C LEU A 61 3.92 3.27 11.67
N HIS A 62 4.48 3.45 10.47
CA HIS A 62 5.37 4.57 10.18
C HIS A 62 4.66 5.92 10.29
N ASN A 63 3.47 6.07 9.69
CA ASN A 63 2.67 7.28 9.79
C ASN A 63 2.21 7.51 11.24
N ALA A 64 1.78 6.45 11.93
CA ALA A 64 1.32 6.51 13.32
C ALA A 64 2.40 7.00 14.28
N ALA A 65 3.65 6.54 14.12
CA ALA A 65 4.76 6.99 14.95
C ALA A 65 5.10 8.48 14.71
N LYS A 66 4.98 8.95 13.47
CA LYS A 66 5.26 10.35 13.10
C LYS A 66 4.19 11.31 13.61
N GLU A 67 2.94 10.85 13.62
CA GLU A 67 1.75 11.67 13.96
C GLU A 67 1.19 11.38 15.36
N ASN A 68 1.84 10.51 16.15
CA ASN A 68 1.39 10.06 17.47
C ASN A 68 -0.06 9.54 17.49
N TRP A 69 -0.38 8.61 16.59
CA TRP A 69 -1.71 7.98 16.57
C TRP A 69 -1.94 7.11 17.81
N SER A 70 -3.19 7.04 18.27
CA SER A 70 -3.60 6.08 19.30
C SER A 70 -3.65 4.66 18.73
N MET A 71 -3.63 3.67 19.64
CA MET A 71 -3.75 2.26 19.25
C MET A 71 -5.08 1.97 18.54
N GLU A 72 -6.18 2.60 18.98
CA GLU A 72 -7.50 2.44 18.36
C GLU A 72 -7.49 2.92 16.89
N ARG A 73 -6.78 4.01 16.61
CA ARG A 73 -6.64 4.52 15.25
C ARG A 73 -5.77 3.60 14.39
N ILE A 74 -4.72 3.01 14.94
CA ILE A 74 -3.86 2.03 14.25
C ILE A 74 -4.69 0.79 13.89
N ASP A 75 -5.45 0.26 14.85
CA ASP A 75 -6.29 -0.92 14.65
C ASP A 75 -7.36 -0.66 13.58
N SER A 76 -8.00 0.52 13.61
CA SER A 76 -8.95 0.94 12.59
C SER A 76 -8.33 1.02 11.19
N ALA A 77 -7.11 1.55 11.06
CA ALA A 77 -6.40 1.64 9.78
C ALA A 77 -6.01 0.25 9.24
N ILE A 78 -5.57 -0.67 10.11
CA ILE A 78 -5.25 -2.05 9.74
C ILE A 78 -6.52 -2.79 9.29
N ALA A 79 -7.64 -2.61 9.99
CA ALA A 79 -8.93 -3.16 9.59
C ALA A 79 -9.36 -2.63 8.21
N GLU A 80 -9.21 -1.33 7.97
CA GLU A 80 -9.53 -0.72 6.66
C GLU A 80 -8.67 -1.29 5.53
N LEU A 81 -7.37 -1.51 5.77
CA LEU A 81 -6.46 -2.15 4.82
C LEU A 81 -6.86 -3.60 4.52
N ARG A 82 -7.29 -4.35 5.54
CA ARG A 82 -7.75 -5.74 5.37
C ARG A 82 -8.95 -5.83 4.43
N GLU A 83 -9.87 -4.87 4.53
CA GLU A 83 -11.08 -4.79 3.69
C GLU A 83 -10.79 -4.24 2.28
N ALA A 84 -9.54 -3.92 1.94
CA ALA A 84 -9.19 -3.41 0.61
C ALA A 84 -9.51 -4.41 -0.51
N ARG A 85 -9.55 -5.71 -0.20
CA ARG A 85 -10.00 -6.77 -1.12
C ARG A 85 -10.58 -7.95 -0.31
N PRO A 86 -11.90 -8.21 -0.40
CA PRO A 86 -12.53 -9.35 0.27
C PRO A 86 -12.15 -10.69 -0.36
#